data_AF-A0A3E2VFE0-F1
#
_entry.id   AF-A0A3E2VFE0-F1
#
_cell.length_a   1.000
_cell.length_b   1.000
_cell.length_c   1.000
_cell.angle_alpha   90.00
_cell.angle_beta   90.00
_cell.angle_gamma   90.00
#
_symmetry.space_group_name_H-M   'P 1'
#
loop_
_entity.id
_entity.type
_entity.pdbx_description
1 polymer ?
#
loop_
_entity_poly.entity_id
_entity_poly.type
_entity_poly.pdbx_seq_one_letter_code
_entity_poly.pdbx_strand_id
1 'polypeptide(L)'
;MNEKKLMFQDYLRSQIHMYRNFHAFSQEYMAEALRVSPRSYIDQEHGKYGFSAMTLVYYVFLLTDEEILIFFKELKILIGRRNGDAA
;
A
#
# COMPACT_ATOMS: atom_id res chain seq x y z
N MET A 1 9.44 -4.33 16.97
CA MET A 1 9.30 -3.88 15.56
C MET A 1 8.70 -2.48 15.58
N ASN A 2 9.14 -1.57 14.71
CA ASN A 2 8.67 -0.16 14.72
C ASN A 2 7.15 -0.10 14.41
N GLU A 3 6.34 0.34 15.37
CA GLU A 3 4.88 0.41 15.27
C GLU A 3 4.40 1.20 14.04
N LYS A 4 5.05 2.33 13.73
CA LYS A 4 4.74 3.12 12.54
C LYS A 4 5.00 2.35 11.25
N LYS A 5 6.04 1.51 11.24
CA LYS A 5 6.34 0.64 10.09
C LYS A 5 5.22 -0.39 9.90
N LEU A 6 4.69 -0.97 10.98
CA LEU A 6 3.59 -1.92 10.91
C LEU A 6 2.31 -1.26 10.39
N MET A 7 1.90 -0.14 10.99
CA MET A 7 0.73 0.62 10.55
C MET A 7 0.83 1.00 9.07
N PHE A 8 2.01 1.47 8.63
CA PHE A 8 2.24 1.77 7.23
C PHE A 8 2.08 0.55 6.32
N GLN A 9 2.66 -0.59 6.69
CA GLN A 9 2.61 -1.81 5.89
C GLN A 9 1.19 -2.37 5.82
N ASP A 10 0.44 -2.33 6.93
CA ASP A 10 -0.97 -2.73 6.96
C ASP A 10 -1.85 -1.83 6.08
N TYR A 11 -1.64 -0.51 6.15
CA TYR A 11 -2.33 0.44 5.29
C TYR A 11 -2.00 0.21 3.81
N LEU A 12 -0.73 0.09 3.46
CA LEU A 12 -0.31 -0.14 2.07
C LEU A 12 -0.86 -1.47 1.52
N ARG A 13 -0.85 -2.53 2.33
CA ARG A 13 -1.49 -3.81 1.96
C ARG A 13 -2.98 -3.64 1.71
N SER A 14 -3.69 -2.94 2.58
CA SER A 14 -5.12 -2.68 2.42
C SER A 14 -5.41 -1.92 1.12
N GLN A 15 -4.65 -0.85 0.86
CA GLN A 15 -4.81 -0.03 -0.35
C GLN A 15 -4.60 -0.85 -1.63
N ILE A 16 -3.49 -1.59 -1.71
CA ILE A 16 -3.17 -2.46 -2.86
C ILE A 16 -4.23 -3.55 -3.06
N HIS A 17 -4.71 -4.16 -1.98
CA HIS A 17 -5.74 -5.20 -2.04
C HIS A 17 -7.09 -4.65 -2.50
N MET A 18 -7.50 -3.49 -1.97
CA MET A 18 -8.73 -2.80 -2.38
C MET A 18 -8.68 -2.41 -3.85
N TYR A 19 -7.56 -1.83 -4.31
CA TYR A 19 -7.34 -1.49 -5.72
C TYR A 19 -7.48 -2.72 -6.62
N ARG A 20 -6.81 -3.83 -6.28
CA ARG A 20 -6.93 -5.10 -7.04
C ARG A 20 -8.39 -5.56 -7.14
N ASN A 21 -9.12 -5.55 -6.03
CA ASN A 21 -10.51 -5.99 -5.99
C ASN A 21 -11.44 -5.06 -6.77
N PHE A 22 -11.27 -3.74 -6.64
CA PHE A 22 -12.07 -2.73 -7.33
C PHE A 22 -11.97 -2.89 -8.85
N HIS A 23 -10.78 -3.16 -9.36
CA HIS A 23 -10.54 -3.40 -10.79
C HIS A 23 -10.74 -4.86 -11.23
N ALA A 24 -11.16 -5.76 -10.33
CA ALA A 24 -11.28 -7.20 -10.59
C ALA A 24 -10.01 -7.84 -11.19
N PHE A 25 -8.84 -7.37 -10.80
CA PHE A 25 -7.57 -7.91 -11.26
C PHE A 25 -7.24 -9.25 -10.60
N SER A 26 -6.63 -10.15 -11.37
CA SER A 26 -6.05 -11.36 -10.81
C SER A 26 -4.80 -11.06 -9.98
N GLN A 27 -4.39 -12.01 -9.14
CA GLN A 27 -3.15 -11.87 -8.36
C GLN A 27 -1.93 -11.84 -9.28
N GLU A 28 -1.96 -12.57 -10.40
CA GLU A 28 -0.89 -12.58 -11.40
C GLU A 28 -0.75 -11.23 -12.09
N TYR A 29 -1.86 -10.63 -12.53
CA TYR A 29 -1.84 -9.30 -13.15
C TYR A 29 -1.32 -8.26 -12.17
N MET A 30 -1.80 -8.28 -10.93
CA MET A 30 -1.37 -7.31 -9.92
C MET A 30 0.10 -7.49 -9.55
N ALA A 31 0.59 -8.73 -9.48
CA ALA A 31 2.01 -9.02 -9.28
C ALA A 31 2.87 -8.45 -10.40
N GLU A 32 2.45 -8.61 -11.66
CA GLU A 32 3.14 -8.04 -12.82
C GLU A 32 3.16 -6.51 -12.77
N ALA A 33 2.01 -5.87 -12.50
CA ALA A 33 1.88 -4.42 -12.39
C ALA A 33 2.78 -3.84 -11.29
N LEU A 34 2.90 -4.54 -10.16
CA LEU A 34 3.75 -4.19 -9.02
C LEU A 34 5.22 -4.61 -9.16
N ARG A 35 5.59 -5.27 -10.27
CA ARG A 35 6.93 -5.80 -10.54
C ARG A 35 7.45 -6.75 -9.45
N VAL A 36 6.58 -7.64 -8.97
CA VAL A 36 6.92 -8.70 -8.02
C VAL A 36 6.54 -10.06 -8.59
N SER A 37 7.11 -11.15 -8.06
CA SER A 37 6.65 -12.48 -8.46
C SER A 37 5.22 -12.75 -7.95
N PRO A 38 4.40 -13.54 -8.65
CA PRO A 38 3.06 -13.90 -8.18
C PRO A 38 3.08 -14.50 -6.75
N ARG A 39 4.05 -15.37 -6.47
CA ARG A 39 4.22 -15.94 -5.12
C ARG A 39 4.52 -14.88 -4.07
N SER A 40 5.37 -13.91 -4.38
CA SER A 40 5.67 -12.79 -3.47
C SER A 40 4.43 -11.94 -3.21
N TYR A 41 3.65 -11.64 -4.25
CA TYR A 41 2.42 -10.87 -4.12
C TYR A 41 1.39 -11.59 -3.24
N ILE A 42 1.19 -12.90 -3.45
CA ILE A 42 0.30 -13.73 -2.63
C ILE A 42 0.72 -13.70 -1.15
N ASP A 43 2.02 -13.86 -0.86
CA ASP A 43 2.51 -13.79 0.52
C ASP A 43 2.33 -12.38 1.13
N GLN A 44 2.43 -11.32 0.33
CA GLN A 44 2.23 -9.92 0.76
C GLN A 44 0.76 -9.59 1.02
N GLU A 45 -0.16 -10.03 0.16
CA GLU A 45 -1.61 -9.88 0.38
C GLU A 45 -2.07 -10.60 1.65
N HIS A 46 -1.49 -11.75 1.97
CA HIS A 46 -1.76 -12.46 3.23
C HIS A 46 -0.99 -11.90 4.44
N GLY A 47 -0.21 -10.83 4.25
CA GLY A 47 0.50 -10.14 5.34
C GLY A 47 1.73 -10.86 5.89
N LYS A 48 2.21 -11.91 5.23
CA LYS A 48 3.43 -12.64 5.63
C LYS A 48 4.69 -11.78 5.45
N TYR A 49 4.70 -10.95 4.41
CA TYR A 49 5.77 -9.98 4.14
C TYR A 49 5.18 -8.60 3.84
N GLY A 50 5.98 -7.57 4.09
CA GLY A 50 5.65 -6.21 3.67
C GLY A 50 5.98 -5.96 2.20
N PHE A 51 5.47 -4.86 1.69
CA PHE A 51 5.82 -4.32 0.38
C PHE A 51 7.12 -3.50 0.46
N SER A 52 7.90 -3.58 -0.61
CA SER A 52 9.14 -2.81 -0.75
C SER A 52 8.86 -1.36 -1.15
N ALA A 53 9.85 -0.48 -1.01
CA ALA A 53 9.75 0.90 -1.50
C ALA A 53 9.52 0.94 -3.02
N MET A 54 10.13 0.05 -3.79
CA MET A 54 9.91 -0.04 -5.23
C MET A 54 8.48 -0.45 -5.56
N THR A 55 7.91 -1.39 -4.81
CA THR A 55 6.51 -1.81 -4.99
C THR A 55 5.53 -0.66 -4.72
N LEU A 56 5.81 0.18 -3.72
CA LEU A 56 5.05 1.41 -3.48
C LEU A 56 5.11 2.36 -4.68
N VAL A 57 6.28 2.59 -5.27
CA VAL A 57 6.43 3.46 -6.44
C VAL A 57 5.58 2.95 -7.61
N TYR A 58 5.66 1.64 -7.91
CA TYR A 58 4.83 1.06 -8.95
C TYR A 58 3.34 1.15 -8.64
N TYR A 59 2.93 0.93 -7.39
CA TYR A 59 1.53 1.13 -6.98
C TYR A 59 1.07 2.57 -7.24
N VAL A 60 1.87 3.58 -6.84
CA VAL A 60 1.54 4.99 -7.08
C VAL A 60 1.40 5.30 -8.58
N PHE A 61 2.16 4.64 -9.45
CA PHE A 61 2.02 4.79 -10.91
C PHE A 61 0.75 4.16 -11.50
N LEU A 62 0.08 3.27 -10.76
CA LEU A 62 -1.22 2.71 -11.17
C LEU A 62 -2.38 3.65 -10.83
N LEU A 63 -2.18 4.55 -9.87
CA LEU A 63 -3.22 5.45 -9.38
C LEU A 63 -3.40 6.66 -10.31
N THR A 64 -4.64 7.14 -10.38
CA THR A 64 -4.98 8.45 -10.93
C THR A 64 -4.48 9.59 -10.04
N ASP A 65 -4.37 10.81 -10.57
CA ASP A 65 -3.96 11.99 -9.80
C ASP A 65 -4.83 12.22 -8.55
N GLU A 66 -6.14 11.96 -8.64
CA GLU A 66 -7.08 12.07 -7.53
C GLU A 66 -6.80 11.01 -6.45
N GLU A 67 -6.58 9.77 -6.85
CA GLU A 67 -6.26 8.67 -5.94
C GLU A 67 -4.90 8.87 -5.28
N ILE A 68 -3.90 9.39 -5.99
CA ILE A 68 -2.59 9.76 -5.42
C ILE A 68 -2.80 10.80 -4.31
N LEU A 69 -3.60 11.84 -4.57
CA LEU A 69 -3.89 12.88 -3.58
C LEU A 69 -4.58 12.30 -2.33
N ILE A 70 -5.57 11.41 -2.52
CA ILE A 70 -6.28 10.74 -1.41
C ILE A 70 -5.31 9.85 -0.63
N PHE A 71 -4.56 8.99 -1.32
CA PHE A 71 -3.59 8.08 -0.71
C PHE A 71 -2.60 8.81 0.20
N PHE A 72 -2.04 9.94 -0.25
CA PHE A 72 -1.09 10.71 0.56
C PHE A 72 -1.76 11.53 1.67
N LYS A 73 -3.02 11.96 1.52
CA LYS A 73 -3.79 12.59 2.61
C LYS A 73 -4.03 11.60 3.74
N GLU A 74 -4.51 10.40 3.43
CA GLU A 74 -4.74 9.33 4.40
C GLU A 74 -3.42 8.89 5.07
N LEU A 75 -2.36 8.71 4.28
CA LEU A 75 -1.03 8.36 4.78
C LEU A 75 -0.48 9.42 5.77
N LYS A 76 -0.70 10.71 5.48
CA LYS A 76 -0.34 11.81 6.39
C LYS A 76 -1.12 11.75 7.69
N ILE A 77 -2.41 11.41 7.67
CA ILE A 77 -3.21 11.26 8.89
C ILE A 77 -2.71 10.05 9.71
N LEU A 78 -2.42 8.94 9.04
CA LEU A 78 -1.98 7.70 9.68
C LEU A 78 -0.61 7.83 10.35
N ILE A 79 0.38 8.39 9.65
CA ILE A 79 1.78 8.43 10.12
C ILE A 79 2.13 9.79 10.73
N GLY A 80 1.49 10.86 10.27
CA GLY A 80 1.77 12.25 10.60
C GLY A 80 1.08 12.75 11.86
N ARG A 81 0.42 11.90 12.67
CA ARG A 81 0.17 12.21 14.08
C ARG A 81 1.50 12.39 14.81
N ARG A 82 2.00 13.63 14.74
CA ARG A 82 3.09 14.17 15.53
C ARG A 82 2.43 14.82 16.75
N ASN A 83 2.88 14.41 17.94
CA ASN A 83 2.64 15.01 19.26
C ASN A 83 2.48 16.54 19.24
N GLY A 84 1.27 17.07 18.98
CA GLY A 84 1.07 18.50 18.76
C GLY A 84 -0.35 19.05 18.86
N ASP A 85 -1.39 18.20 18.79
CA ASP A 85 -2.79 18.65 18.99
C ASP A 85 -3.25 18.46 20.45
N ALA A 86 -2.31 18.55 21.38
CA ALA A 86 -2.59 18.76 22.80
C ALA A 86 -2.14 20.19 23.15
N ALA A 87 -2.96 21.16 22.76
CA ALA A 87 -2.97 22.52 23.30
C ALA A 87 -4.43 22.92 23.51
#